data_AF-A0A842RTN9-F1
#
_entry.id   AF-A0A842RTN9-F1
#
_cell.length_a   1.000
_cell.length_b   1.000
_cell.length_c   1.000
_cell.angle_alpha   90.00
_cell.angle_beta   90.00
_cell.angle_gamma   90.00
#
_symmetry.space_group_name_H-M   'P 1'
#
loop_
_entity.id
_entity.type
_entity.pdbx_description
1 polymer ?
#
loop_
_entity_poly.entity_id
_entity_poly.type
_entity_poly.pdbx_seq_one_letter_code
_entity_poly.pdbx_strand_id
1 'polypeptide(L)'
;MERIIIVHWNKSTGPEMIIQYPPEKVLLSKDLFLKVWAKHELNKEESMINYIPDEEDIRIISIIQKVEGEIYFLVLVYAKSENIDNIINDYPDIFPNIGKNLIDLINTNKITMAISEAFNTIKNYSKLEKEENLLNFFKDKIKFTILKILRDGVITKEDLKTLLKKSYGFSTINLDLILMSFIRENLIIKKNIPGSKDAYFLINDLCITRLPPQHPLKLFANFDEDEKIELLNSYKKELVEFYENYDCSQEDDIKLIINLVIDKNVFPLIKALREDVLSVNRCLNMLNNNEGLFNELLENRFIFEAKGYIFLMTDIRYIKYLPYYIVERLDSRYKQGKISINEFLVHLTIISDRQQEKQNEHYELI
;
A
#
# COMPACT_ATOMS: atom_id res chain seq x y z
N MET A 1 3.98 7.39 -16.05
CA MET A 1 5.22 8.11 -15.76
C MET A 1 6.14 7.94 -16.94
N GLU A 2 6.81 9.01 -17.41
CA GLU A 2 7.69 8.91 -18.58
C GLU A 2 9.13 8.55 -18.22
N ARG A 3 9.71 9.22 -17.22
CA ARG A 3 11.12 9.04 -16.84
C ARG A 3 11.43 9.57 -15.45
N ILE A 4 12.46 9.00 -14.82
CA ILE A 4 13.10 9.46 -13.59
C ILE A 4 14.59 9.66 -13.88
N ILE A 5 15.17 10.76 -13.41
CA ILE A 5 16.51 11.20 -13.77
C ILE A 5 17.23 11.72 -12.52
N ILE A 6 18.49 11.34 -12.35
CA ILE A 6 19.37 11.92 -11.33
C ILE A 6 20.37 12.83 -12.02
N VAL A 7 20.46 14.06 -11.54
CA VAL A 7 21.33 15.11 -12.08
C VAL A 7 22.24 15.60 -10.95
N HIS A 8 23.54 15.68 -11.21
CA HIS A 8 24.53 16.33 -10.34
C HIS A 8 24.74 17.77 -10.80
N TRP A 9 24.84 18.70 -9.86
CA TRP A 9 25.25 20.07 -10.16
C TRP A 9 26.77 20.21 -10.06
N ASN A 10 27.44 20.28 -11.20
CA ASN A 10 28.86 20.57 -11.25
C ASN A 10 29.09 22.09 -11.32
N LYS A 11 29.91 22.62 -10.41
CA LYS A 11 30.19 24.08 -10.33
C LYS A 11 30.85 24.64 -11.59
N SER A 12 31.54 23.80 -12.37
CA SER A 12 32.27 24.23 -13.57
C SER A 12 31.48 24.03 -14.86
N THR A 13 30.69 22.97 -14.96
CA THR A 13 30.02 22.54 -16.20
C THR A 13 28.49 22.60 -16.13
N GLY A 14 27.92 22.97 -14.98
CA GLY A 14 26.49 23.06 -14.74
C GLY A 14 25.84 21.70 -14.45
N PRO A 15 24.57 21.49 -14.81
CA PRO A 15 23.86 20.25 -14.53
C PRO A 15 24.37 19.10 -15.42
N GLU A 16 24.80 18.02 -14.79
CA GLU A 16 25.30 16.80 -15.40
C GLU A 16 24.38 15.62 -15.07
N MET A 17 23.81 14.98 -16.09
CA MET A 17 22.98 13.80 -15.88
C MET A 17 23.85 12.61 -15.48
N ILE A 18 23.53 11.99 -14.35
CA ILE A 18 24.23 10.80 -13.86
C ILE A 18 23.59 9.54 -14.45
N ILE A 19 22.27 9.44 -14.32
CA ILE A 19 21.50 8.28 -14.74
C ILE A 19 20.06 8.66 -15.05
N GLN A 20 19.46 7.98 -16.01
CA GLN A 20 18.03 8.07 -16.32
C GLN A 20 17.41 6.68 -16.41
N TYR A 21 16.13 6.59 -16.10
CA TYR A 21 15.31 5.42 -16.38
C TYR A 21 13.93 5.85 -16.92
N PRO A 22 13.41 5.21 -17.99
CA PRO A 22 14.05 4.14 -18.76
C PRO A 22 15.26 4.62 -19.60
N PRO A 23 16.31 3.81 -19.77
CA PRO A 23 17.55 4.23 -20.43
C PRO A 23 17.38 4.55 -21.93
N GLU A 24 16.41 3.92 -22.60
CA GLU A 24 16.11 4.08 -24.02
C GLU A 24 15.44 5.42 -24.39
N LYS A 25 15.02 6.21 -23.40
CA LYS A 25 14.39 7.52 -23.64
C LYS A 25 15.42 8.56 -24.09
N VAL A 26 14.98 9.51 -24.91
CA VAL A 26 15.82 10.63 -25.36
C VAL A 26 16.26 11.46 -24.15
N LEU A 27 17.56 11.76 -24.09
CA LEU A 27 18.15 12.62 -23.08
C LEU A 27 17.53 14.02 -23.15
N LEU A 28 17.15 14.56 -21.99
CA LEU A 28 16.65 15.93 -21.90
C LEU A 28 17.79 16.95 -22.06
N SER A 29 17.45 18.15 -22.54
CA SER A 29 18.43 19.22 -22.76
C SER A 29 18.99 19.77 -21.45
N LYS A 30 20.25 20.22 -21.49
CA LYS A 30 20.88 20.90 -20.33
C LYS A 30 20.12 22.18 -19.94
N ASP A 31 19.54 22.87 -20.91
CA ASP A 31 18.74 24.09 -20.68
C ASP A 31 17.52 23.82 -19.79
N LEU A 32 16.88 22.66 -19.95
CA LEU A 32 15.76 22.26 -19.10
C LEU A 32 16.20 22.09 -17.65
N PHE A 33 17.32 21.42 -17.41
CA PHE A 33 17.85 21.23 -16.06
C PHE A 33 18.33 22.54 -15.42
N LEU A 34 18.86 23.47 -16.21
CA LEU A 34 19.18 24.82 -15.74
C LEU A 34 17.93 25.56 -15.27
N LYS A 35 16.82 25.47 -16.01
CA LYS A 35 15.53 26.06 -15.60
C LYS A 35 15.00 25.43 -14.31
N VAL A 36 15.10 24.10 -14.18
CA VAL A 36 14.72 23.37 -12.96
C VAL A 36 15.57 23.82 -11.76
N TRP A 37 16.89 23.93 -11.92
CA TRP A 37 17.77 24.43 -10.86
C TRP A 37 17.44 25.87 -10.47
N ALA A 38 17.24 26.77 -11.45
CA ALA A 38 16.91 28.16 -11.19
C ALA A 38 15.61 28.28 -10.37
N LYS A 39 14.62 27.40 -10.61
CA LYS A 39 13.40 27.34 -9.81
C LYS A 39 13.64 26.92 -8.36
N HIS A 40 14.50 25.93 -8.12
CA HIS A 40 14.91 25.56 -6.75
C HIS A 40 15.64 26.70 -6.03
N GLU A 41 16.50 27.46 -6.73
CA GLU A 41 17.17 28.62 -6.14
C GLU A 41 16.23 29.80 -5.86
N LEU A 42 15.15 29.94 -6.63
CA LEU A 42 14.11 30.94 -6.36
C LEU A 42 13.21 30.53 -5.20
N ASN A 43 12.91 29.23 -5.07
CA ASN A 43 12.07 28.66 -4.01
C ASN A 43 12.91 28.00 -2.90
N LYS A 44 13.78 28.76 -2.23
CA LYS A 44 14.71 28.21 -1.21
C LYS A 44 14.04 27.57 0.02
N GLU A 45 12.74 27.84 0.23
CA GLU A 45 11.96 27.28 1.33
C GLU A 45 11.38 25.90 1.01
N GLU A 46 11.20 25.56 -0.27
CA GLU A 46 10.62 24.29 -0.71
C GLU A 46 11.71 23.37 -1.25
N SER A 47 11.84 22.17 -0.67
CA SER A 47 12.78 21.15 -1.17
C SER A 47 12.31 20.47 -2.46
N MET A 48 11.05 20.69 -2.84
CA MET A 48 10.38 20.12 -4.00
C MET A 48 9.74 21.23 -4.82
N ILE A 49 9.87 21.16 -6.14
CA ILE A 49 9.23 22.08 -7.07
C ILE A 49 8.43 21.33 -8.12
N ASN A 50 7.36 21.96 -8.57
CA ASN A 50 6.59 21.55 -9.74
C ASN A 50 6.86 22.54 -10.86
N TYR A 51 7.21 22.05 -12.04
CA TYR A 51 7.55 22.85 -13.20
C TYR A 51 6.86 22.31 -14.45
N ILE A 52 6.22 23.20 -15.20
CA ILE A 52 5.53 22.89 -16.45
C ILE A 52 6.26 23.66 -17.55
N PRO A 53 7.00 23.00 -18.45
CA PRO A 53 7.65 23.65 -19.59
C PRO A 53 6.61 24.18 -20.58
N ASP A 54 6.88 25.34 -21.19
CA ASP A 54 5.94 26.02 -22.10
C ASP A 54 5.76 25.30 -23.46
N GLU A 55 6.72 24.44 -23.85
CA GLU A 55 6.80 23.86 -25.21
C GLU A 55 6.55 22.35 -25.27
N GLU A 56 6.20 21.70 -24.15
CA GLU A 56 6.03 20.25 -24.10
C GLU A 56 4.78 19.84 -23.31
N ASP A 57 4.15 18.72 -23.69
CA ASP A 57 3.00 18.15 -22.98
C ASP A 57 3.40 17.31 -21.75
N ILE A 58 4.51 17.71 -21.13
CA ILE A 58 5.10 17.08 -19.94
C ILE A 58 4.95 17.98 -18.72
N ARG A 59 4.95 17.35 -17.56
CA ARG A 59 5.12 17.96 -16.24
C ARG A 59 6.39 17.42 -15.61
N ILE A 60 7.03 18.27 -14.83
CA ILE A 60 8.29 17.97 -14.16
C ILE A 60 8.11 18.22 -12.68
N ILE A 61 8.46 17.23 -11.87
CA ILE A 61 8.63 17.40 -10.43
C ILE A 61 10.08 17.15 -10.10
N SER A 62 10.67 18.03 -9.32
CA SER A 62 12.06 17.91 -8.93
C SER A 62 12.25 18.16 -7.45
N ILE A 63 13.16 17.41 -6.84
CA ILE A 63 13.65 17.64 -5.49
C ILE A 63 15.14 17.95 -5.53
N ILE A 64 15.57 18.85 -4.65
CA ILE A 64 16.98 19.19 -4.47
C ILE A 64 17.49 18.58 -3.17
N GLN A 65 18.68 17.97 -3.24
CA GLN A 65 19.35 17.40 -2.08
C GLN A 65 20.83 17.78 -2.05
N LYS A 66 21.33 18.04 -0.83
CA LYS A 66 22.72 18.36 -0.58
C LYS A 66 23.36 17.19 0.17
N VAL A 67 24.36 16.55 -0.42
CA VAL A 67 25.08 15.42 0.16
C VAL A 67 26.57 15.72 0.07
N GLU A 68 27.26 15.71 1.22
CA GLU A 68 28.71 15.97 1.33
C GLU A 68 29.18 17.29 0.69
N GLY A 69 28.30 18.30 0.61
CA GLY A 69 28.60 19.61 0.00
C GLY A 69 28.35 19.69 -1.51
N GLU A 70 27.98 18.58 -2.13
CA GLU A 70 27.54 18.48 -3.52
C GLU A 70 26.02 18.56 -3.63
N ILE A 71 25.52 19.07 -4.76
CA ILE A 71 24.08 19.26 -5.01
C ILE A 71 23.62 18.25 -6.06
N TYR A 72 22.52 17.55 -5.75
CA TYR A 72 21.87 16.60 -6.62
C TYR A 72 20.39 16.96 -6.79
N PHE A 73 19.86 16.71 -7.99
CA PHE A 73 18.44 16.79 -8.28
C PHE A 73 17.93 15.42 -8.69
N LEU A 74 16.82 15.00 -8.08
CA LEU A 74 15.99 13.97 -8.68
C LEU A 74 14.90 14.67 -9.48
N VAL A 75 14.72 14.27 -10.73
CA VAL A 75 13.78 14.86 -11.68
C VAL A 75 12.86 13.76 -12.18
N LEU A 76 11.56 13.96 -12.02
CA LEU A 76 10.52 13.06 -12.49
C LEU A 76 9.72 13.75 -13.57
N VAL A 77 9.60 13.10 -14.71
CA VAL A 77 8.90 13.62 -15.89
C VAL A 77 7.75 12.70 -16.23
N TYR A 78 6.59 13.30 -16.49
CA TYR A 78 5.35 12.59 -16.76
C TYR A 78 4.44 13.40 -17.67
N ALA A 79 3.50 12.73 -18.33
CA ALA A 79 2.54 13.40 -19.20
C ALA A 79 1.46 14.10 -18.37
N LYS A 80 0.91 15.21 -18.89
CA LYS A 80 -0.20 15.94 -18.22
C LYS A 80 -1.44 15.09 -17.95
N SER A 81 -1.64 14.02 -18.71
CA SER A 81 -2.76 13.08 -18.55
C SER A 81 -2.60 12.11 -17.38
N GLU A 82 -1.46 12.10 -16.70
CA GLU A 82 -1.18 11.19 -15.59
C GLU A 82 -1.45 11.84 -14.24
N ASN A 83 -2.14 11.13 -13.34
CA ASN A 83 -2.49 11.60 -11.99
C ASN A 83 -1.31 11.59 -10.99
N ILE A 84 -0.09 11.84 -11.46
CA ILE A 84 1.11 11.82 -10.61
C ILE A 84 1.15 13.03 -9.66
N ASP A 85 0.57 14.15 -10.07
CA ASP A 85 0.41 15.32 -9.20
C ASP A 85 -0.39 14.98 -7.94
N ASN A 86 -1.46 14.20 -8.06
CA ASN A 86 -2.27 13.79 -6.91
C ASN A 86 -1.43 12.92 -5.97
N ILE A 87 -0.62 11.99 -6.48
CA ILE A 87 0.24 11.14 -5.64
C ILE A 87 1.26 11.97 -4.86
N ILE A 88 1.83 12.99 -5.49
CA ILE A 88 2.85 13.83 -4.86
C ILE A 88 2.22 14.84 -3.89
N ASN A 89 1.02 15.33 -4.19
CA ASN A 89 0.26 16.19 -3.28
C ASN A 89 -0.29 15.41 -2.08
N ASP A 90 -0.83 14.22 -2.30
CA ASP A 90 -1.34 13.34 -1.25
C ASP A 90 -0.19 12.82 -0.38
N TYR A 91 1.02 12.68 -0.95
CA TYR A 91 2.19 12.08 -0.29
C TYR A 91 3.51 12.81 -0.62
N PRO A 92 3.73 14.02 -0.09
CA PRO A 92 4.87 14.87 -0.43
C PRO A 92 6.23 14.27 -0.05
N ASP A 93 6.26 13.32 0.89
CA ASP A 93 7.51 12.71 1.39
C ASP A 93 8.02 11.54 0.53
N ILE A 94 7.21 10.98 -0.39
CA ILE A 94 7.60 9.81 -1.23
C ILE A 94 8.80 10.15 -2.09
N PHE A 95 8.69 11.24 -2.83
CA PHE A 95 9.70 11.61 -3.81
C PHE A 95 11.02 12.02 -3.13
N PRO A 96 11.04 12.87 -2.08
CA PRO A 96 12.23 13.17 -1.27
C PRO A 96 12.96 11.93 -0.73
N ASN A 97 12.22 10.97 -0.16
CA ASN A 97 12.84 9.77 0.41
C ASN A 97 13.41 8.84 -0.67
N ILE A 98 12.71 8.68 -1.80
CA ILE A 98 13.26 7.98 -2.96
C ILE A 98 14.55 8.67 -3.44
N GLY A 99 14.55 9.99 -3.56
CA GLY A 99 15.74 10.76 -3.94
C GLY A 99 16.92 10.52 -3.04
N LYS A 100 16.71 10.53 -1.72
CA LYS A 100 17.78 10.34 -0.75
C LYS A 100 18.42 8.97 -0.90
N ASN A 101 17.59 7.94 -0.99
CA ASN A 101 18.05 6.57 -1.15
C ASN A 101 18.78 6.35 -2.48
N LEU A 102 18.29 6.96 -3.56
CA LEU A 102 18.95 6.88 -4.86
C LEU A 102 20.31 7.59 -4.83
N ILE A 103 20.39 8.76 -4.19
CA ILE A 103 21.64 9.52 -4.06
C ILE A 103 22.69 8.75 -3.27
N ASP A 104 22.30 8.14 -2.14
CA ASP A 104 23.18 7.28 -1.34
C ASP A 104 23.74 6.08 -2.12
N LEU A 105 23.06 5.67 -3.20
CA LEU A 105 23.44 4.53 -4.03
C LEU A 105 24.20 4.92 -5.31
N ILE A 106 24.34 6.21 -5.66
CA ILE A 106 24.91 6.68 -6.94
C ILE A 106 26.26 6.04 -7.26
N ASN A 107 27.15 5.92 -6.26
CA ASN A 107 28.50 5.39 -6.42
C ASN A 107 28.58 3.86 -6.27
N THR A 108 27.45 3.16 -6.27
CA THR A 108 27.38 1.70 -6.11
C THR A 108 26.93 1.02 -7.39
N ASN A 109 27.29 -0.26 -7.55
CA ASN A 109 26.81 -1.08 -8.66
C ASN A 109 25.30 -1.39 -8.62
N LYS A 110 24.57 -0.91 -7.60
CA LYS A 110 23.14 -1.16 -7.40
C LYS A 110 22.24 -0.04 -7.91
N ILE A 111 22.79 1.12 -8.25
CA ILE A 111 22.00 2.31 -8.63
C ILE A 111 21.04 2.04 -9.79
N THR A 112 21.49 1.30 -10.81
CA THR A 112 20.69 0.96 -11.99
C THR A 112 19.45 0.13 -11.64
N MET A 113 19.58 -0.78 -10.67
CA MET A 113 18.44 -1.57 -10.18
C MET A 113 17.52 -0.70 -9.32
N ALA A 114 18.11 0.08 -8.41
CA ALA A 114 17.35 0.95 -7.50
C ALA A 114 16.51 2.01 -8.23
N ILE A 115 17.04 2.62 -9.30
CA ILE A 115 16.30 3.61 -10.09
C ILE A 115 15.14 3.00 -10.89
N SER A 116 15.32 1.77 -11.39
CA SER A 116 14.25 0.99 -12.03
C SER A 116 13.14 0.62 -11.04
N GLU A 117 13.51 0.15 -9.85
CA GLU A 117 12.57 -0.14 -8.77
C GLU A 117 11.82 1.11 -8.33
N ALA A 118 12.52 2.23 -8.14
CA ALA A 118 11.91 3.52 -7.82
C ALA A 118 10.93 3.97 -8.91
N PHE A 119 11.31 3.83 -10.19
CA PHE A 119 10.45 4.18 -11.31
C PHE A 119 9.15 3.37 -11.30
N ASN A 120 9.26 2.04 -11.19
CA ASN A 120 8.11 1.15 -11.17
C ASN A 120 7.26 1.36 -9.92
N THR A 121 7.89 1.65 -8.79
CA THR A 121 7.21 1.96 -7.53
C THR A 121 6.30 3.18 -7.72
N ILE A 122 6.83 4.32 -8.19
CA ILE A 122 6.03 5.54 -8.38
C ILE A 122 4.97 5.34 -9.48
N LYS A 123 5.32 4.66 -10.58
CA LYS A 123 4.39 4.39 -11.69
C LYS A 123 3.25 3.45 -11.31
N ASN A 124 3.48 2.47 -10.45
CA ASN A 124 2.45 1.53 -10.00
C ASN A 124 1.62 2.13 -8.87
N TYR A 125 2.18 3.02 -8.06
CA TYR A 125 1.42 3.79 -7.08
C TYR A 125 0.27 4.59 -7.71
N SER A 126 0.41 5.02 -8.97
CA SER A 126 -0.63 5.76 -9.69
C SER A 126 -1.80 4.91 -10.20
N LYS A 127 -1.72 3.58 -10.07
CA LYS A 127 -2.63 2.64 -10.76
C LYS A 127 -3.42 1.72 -9.84
N LEU A 128 -2.96 1.51 -8.61
CA LEU A 128 -3.54 0.52 -7.70
C LEU A 128 -4.75 1.09 -6.96
N GLU A 129 -5.87 0.37 -7.01
CA GLU A 129 -7.05 0.70 -6.22
C GLU A 129 -6.76 0.55 -4.70
N LYS A 130 -7.52 1.24 -3.85
CA LYS A 130 -7.30 1.26 -2.38
C LYS A 130 -7.19 -0.14 -1.78
N GLU A 131 -8.04 -1.07 -2.22
CA GLU A 131 -8.04 -2.48 -1.79
C GLU A 131 -6.80 -3.27 -2.26
N GLU A 132 -6.32 -3.05 -3.49
CA GLU A 132 -5.10 -3.72 -3.99
C GLU A 132 -3.84 -3.27 -3.22
N ASN A 133 -3.80 -2.00 -2.79
CA ASN A 133 -2.73 -1.49 -1.94
C ASN A 133 -2.72 -2.15 -0.57
N LEU A 134 -3.90 -2.41 0.01
CA LEU A 134 -4.03 -3.12 1.29
C LEU A 134 -3.68 -4.60 1.17
N LEU A 135 -4.06 -5.24 0.07
CA LEU A 135 -3.70 -6.62 -0.23
C LEU A 135 -2.18 -6.86 -0.21
N ASN A 136 -1.42 -5.85 -0.65
CA ASN A 136 0.04 -5.93 -0.67
C ASN A 136 0.66 -6.10 0.73
N PHE A 137 -0.01 -5.66 1.81
CA PHE A 137 0.48 -5.90 3.18
C PHE A 137 0.43 -7.37 3.59
N PHE A 138 -0.42 -8.15 2.94
CA PHE A 138 -0.59 -9.58 3.19
C PHE A 138 0.22 -10.44 2.22
N LYS A 139 0.34 -10.02 0.95
CA LYS A 139 1.14 -10.72 -0.06
C LYS A 139 2.65 -10.56 0.15
N ASP A 140 3.11 -9.36 0.52
CA ASP A 140 4.52 -9.11 0.78
C ASP A 140 4.92 -9.68 2.15
N LYS A 141 5.78 -10.69 2.14
CA LYS A 141 6.26 -11.37 3.37
C LYS A 141 6.95 -10.43 4.35
N ILE A 142 7.65 -9.41 3.86
CA ILE A 142 8.35 -8.43 4.71
C ILE A 142 7.32 -7.51 5.35
N LYS A 143 6.36 -6.97 4.58
CA LYS A 143 5.28 -6.15 5.14
C LYS A 143 4.44 -6.93 6.14
N PHE A 144 4.03 -8.15 5.81
CA PHE A 144 3.24 -8.97 6.71
C PHE A 144 3.97 -9.25 8.02
N THR A 145 5.29 -9.50 7.96
CA THR A 145 6.12 -9.67 9.15
C THR A 145 6.26 -8.38 9.96
N ILE A 146 6.47 -7.24 9.30
CA ILE A 146 6.51 -5.93 9.98
C ILE A 146 5.18 -5.67 10.71
N LEU A 147 4.05 -5.95 10.05
CA LEU A 147 2.72 -5.83 10.66
C LEU A 147 2.65 -6.71 11.91
N LYS A 148 2.98 -8.01 11.81
CA LYS A 148 3.00 -8.93 12.96
C LYS A 148 3.89 -8.45 14.11
N ILE A 149 5.08 -7.91 13.82
CA ILE A 149 5.99 -7.35 14.84
C ILE A 149 5.35 -6.14 15.55
N LEU A 150 4.74 -5.23 14.78
CA LEU A 150 4.08 -4.04 15.33
C LEU A 150 2.85 -4.38 16.17
N ARG A 151 2.22 -5.54 15.95
CA ARG A 151 1.15 -6.06 16.81
C ARG A 151 1.63 -6.38 18.23
N ASP A 152 2.94 -6.49 18.46
CA ASP A 152 3.50 -6.64 19.81
C ASP A 152 3.84 -5.29 20.46
N GLY A 153 3.49 -4.18 19.83
CA GLY A 153 3.70 -2.83 20.35
C GLY A 153 4.88 -2.10 19.72
N VAL A 154 5.30 -1.01 20.35
CA VAL A 154 6.37 -0.12 19.87
C VAL A 154 7.68 -0.86 19.53
N ILE A 155 8.33 -0.39 18.47
CA ILE A 155 9.64 -0.87 18.03
C ILE A 155 10.47 0.25 17.40
N THR A 156 11.77 0.26 17.67
CA THR A 156 12.71 1.19 17.02
C THR A 156 13.09 0.73 15.61
N LYS A 157 13.53 1.66 14.77
CA LYS A 157 14.05 1.33 13.43
C LYS A 157 15.21 0.32 13.49
N GLU A 158 16.10 0.45 14.47
CA GLU A 158 17.28 -0.41 14.62
C GLU A 158 16.90 -1.82 15.05
N ASP A 159 15.97 -1.95 16.00
CA ASP A 159 15.45 -3.25 16.44
C ASP A 159 14.72 -3.95 15.31
N LEU A 160 13.87 -3.21 14.58
CA LEU A 160 13.14 -3.77 13.44
C LEU A 160 14.11 -4.28 12.35
N LYS A 161 15.17 -3.51 12.05
CA LYS A 161 16.21 -3.93 11.11
C LYS A 161 16.92 -5.21 11.58
N THR A 162 17.19 -5.31 12.88
CA THR A 162 17.83 -6.49 13.49
C THR A 162 16.94 -7.73 13.40
N LEU A 163 15.65 -7.59 13.71
CA LEU A 163 14.66 -8.67 13.60
C LEU A 163 14.50 -9.15 12.15
N LEU A 164 14.36 -8.23 11.19
CA LEU A 164 14.22 -8.58 9.78
C LEU A 164 15.49 -9.23 9.23
N LYS A 165 16.68 -8.77 9.64
CA LYS A 165 17.94 -9.41 9.27
C LYS A 165 18.05 -10.83 9.82
N LYS A 166 17.56 -11.08 11.04
CA LYS A 166 17.52 -12.44 11.62
C LYS A 166 16.56 -13.36 10.86
N SER A 167 15.39 -12.86 10.48
CA SER A 167 14.37 -13.67 9.79
C SER A 167 14.67 -13.91 8.30
N TYR A 168 15.32 -12.98 7.62
CA TYR A 168 15.49 -13.01 6.16
C TYR A 168 16.93 -12.89 5.66
N GLY A 169 17.90 -12.62 6.52
CA GLY A 169 19.33 -12.59 6.15
C GLY A 169 19.80 -11.37 5.36
N PHE A 170 18.91 -10.44 4.97
CA PHE A 170 19.26 -9.31 4.11
C PHE A 170 19.76 -8.08 4.89
N SER A 171 20.85 -7.48 4.42
CA SER A 171 21.39 -6.20 4.93
C SER A 171 20.89 -4.97 4.17
N THR A 172 20.14 -5.15 3.09
CA THR A 172 19.83 -4.12 2.08
C THR A 172 18.36 -3.77 1.94
N ILE A 173 17.49 -4.21 2.85
CA ILE A 173 16.07 -3.85 2.82
C ILE A 173 15.95 -2.34 3.12
N ASN A 174 15.38 -1.59 2.18
CA ASN A 174 15.08 -0.18 2.38
C ASN A 174 13.84 -0.04 3.29
N LEU A 175 14.09 -0.08 4.60
CA LEU A 175 13.05 -0.10 5.62
C LEU A 175 12.21 1.20 5.61
N ASP A 176 12.80 2.33 5.24
CA ASP A 176 12.07 3.61 5.18
C ASP A 176 10.96 3.56 4.12
N LEU A 177 11.26 3.08 2.91
CA LEU A 177 10.24 2.94 1.86
C LEU A 177 9.11 1.97 2.27
N ILE A 178 9.45 0.90 2.98
CA ILE A 178 8.44 -0.06 3.43
C ILE A 178 7.57 0.57 4.51
N LEU A 179 8.17 1.18 5.54
CA LEU A 179 7.43 1.81 6.65
C LEU A 179 6.59 3.01 6.20
N MET A 180 7.00 3.72 5.15
CA MET A 180 6.18 4.76 4.54
C MET A 180 4.84 4.23 4.05
N SER A 181 4.78 3.00 3.53
CA SER A 181 3.49 2.41 3.16
C SER A 181 2.57 2.22 4.37
N PHE A 182 3.11 1.86 5.55
CA PHE A 182 2.32 1.74 6.78
C PHE A 182 1.84 3.10 7.31
N ILE A 183 2.70 4.12 7.26
CA ILE A 183 2.34 5.49 7.67
C ILE A 183 1.21 6.01 6.76
N ARG A 184 1.34 5.83 5.44
CA ARG A 184 0.32 6.20 4.46
C ARG A 184 -1.03 5.56 4.77
N GLU A 185 -1.04 4.26 5.01
CA GLU A 185 -2.27 3.56 5.31
C GLU A 185 -2.80 3.86 6.72
N ASN A 186 -2.22 4.85 7.42
CA ASN A 186 -2.56 5.27 8.78
C ASN A 186 -2.48 4.09 9.76
N LEU A 187 -1.56 3.15 9.53
CA LEU A 187 -1.36 1.97 10.39
C LEU A 187 -0.34 2.24 11.49
N ILE A 188 0.69 3.05 11.20
CA ILE A 188 1.72 3.43 12.19
C ILE A 188 1.97 4.93 12.22
N ILE A 189 2.53 5.40 13.34
CA ILE A 189 3.17 6.71 13.43
C ILE A 189 4.63 6.57 13.87
N LYS A 190 5.47 7.50 13.41
CA LYS A 190 6.87 7.63 13.82
C LYS A 190 6.99 8.75 14.86
N LYS A 191 7.60 8.49 16.01
CA LYS A 191 7.93 9.52 17.01
C LYS A 191 9.34 9.31 17.55
N ASN A 192 9.99 10.43 17.88
CA ASN A 192 11.18 10.43 18.73
C ASN A 192 10.74 10.65 20.17
N ILE A 193 11.19 9.80 21.07
CA ILE A 193 10.87 9.88 22.50
C ILE A 193 12.17 9.84 23.32
N PRO A 194 12.16 10.33 24.56
CA PRO A 194 13.36 10.29 25.39
C PRO A 194 13.84 8.85 25.58
N GLY A 195 15.04 8.55 25.09
CA GLY A 195 15.64 7.21 25.14
C GLY A 195 15.51 6.38 23.85
N SER A 196 14.56 6.70 22.96
CA SER A 196 14.34 5.96 21.71
C SER A 196 14.15 6.91 20.52
N LYS A 197 15.08 6.85 19.57
CA LYS A 197 14.98 7.56 18.29
C LYS A 197 14.31 6.66 17.25
N ASP A 198 13.57 7.27 16.35
CA ASP A 198 12.88 6.58 15.25
C ASP A 198 12.02 5.39 15.74
N ALA A 199 11.19 5.63 16.77
CA ALA A 199 10.25 4.64 17.28
C ALA A 199 8.94 4.66 16.48
N TYR A 200 8.44 3.47 16.14
CA TYR A 200 7.22 3.26 15.40
C TYR A 200 6.15 2.65 16.29
N PHE A 201 4.94 3.23 16.24
CA PHE A 201 3.81 2.87 17.07
C PHE A 201 2.65 2.45 16.18
N LEU A 202 2.08 1.26 16.41
CA LEU A 202 0.85 0.83 15.72
C LEU A 202 -0.34 1.64 16.25
N ILE A 203 -1.04 2.31 15.33
CA ILE A 203 -2.20 3.16 15.62
C ILE A 203 -3.50 2.58 15.04
N ASN A 204 -3.42 1.87 13.94
CA ASN A 204 -4.52 1.02 13.45
C ASN A 204 -3.88 -0.29 12.99
N ASP A 205 -4.48 -1.41 13.34
CA ASP A 205 -4.13 -2.69 12.72
C ASP A 205 -4.98 -2.91 11.47
N LEU A 206 -4.53 -3.83 10.61
CA LEU A 206 -5.16 -4.18 9.36
C LEU A 206 -5.50 -5.66 9.35
N CYS A 207 -6.75 -5.98 9.04
CA CYS A 207 -7.22 -7.34 8.82
C CYS A 207 -7.82 -7.48 7.41
N ILE A 208 -7.73 -8.68 6.85
CA ILE A 208 -8.46 -9.10 5.65
C ILE A 208 -9.37 -10.25 6.06
N THR A 209 -10.65 -10.17 5.74
CA THR A 209 -11.64 -11.16 6.19
C THR A 209 -12.79 -11.27 5.19
N ARG A 210 -13.59 -12.33 5.35
CA ARG A 210 -14.79 -12.56 4.56
C ARG A 210 -16.00 -12.01 5.27
N LEU A 211 -16.74 -11.11 4.62
CA LEU A 211 -17.99 -10.57 5.12
C LEU A 211 -19.16 -10.90 4.18
N PRO A 212 -20.39 -11.05 4.70
CA PRO A 212 -21.54 -11.18 3.84
C PRO A 212 -21.68 -9.93 2.96
N PRO A 213 -22.16 -10.04 1.72
CA PRO A 213 -22.38 -8.87 0.86
C PRO A 213 -23.31 -7.85 1.54
N GLN A 214 -22.99 -6.56 1.42
CA GLN A 214 -23.73 -5.51 2.15
C GLN A 214 -25.16 -5.30 1.66
N HIS A 215 -25.41 -5.55 0.38
CA HIS A 215 -26.69 -5.27 -0.26
C HIS A 215 -27.20 -6.46 -1.09
N PRO A 216 -27.37 -7.65 -0.47
CA PRO A 216 -27.66 -8.87 -1.21
C PRO A 216 -29.01 -8.78 -1.93
N LEU A 217 -29.97 -8.01 -1.39
CA LEU A 217 -31.28 -7.81 -2.01
C LEU A 217 -31.21 -7.11 -3.38
N LYS A 218 -30.20 -6.26 -3.62
CA LYS A 218 -30.04 -5.58 -4.92
C LYS A 218 -29.71 -6.58 -6.03
N LEU A 219 -28.99 -7.65 -5.71
CA LEU A 219 -28.61 -8.70 -6.66
C LEU A 219 -29.82 -9.41 -7.26
N PHE A 220 -30.94 -9.44 -6.53
CA PHE A 220 -32.16 -10.13 -6.96
C PHE A 220 -33.21 -9.17 -7.55
N ALA A 221 -32.89 -7.89 -7.75
CA ALA A 221 -33.88 -6.88 -8.15
C ALA A 221 -34.44 -7.09 -9.56
N ASN A 222 -33.68 -7.75 -10.45
CA ASN A 222 -34.02 -7.94 -11.85
C ASN A 222 -34.73 -9.28 -12.16
N PHE A 223 -35.04 -10.08 -11.13
CA PHE A 223 -35.74 -11.36 -11.29
C PHE A 223 -37.24 -11.20 -11.05
N ASP A 224 -38.03 -12.05 -11.70
CA ASP A 224 -39.46 -12.17 -11.46
C ASP A 224 -39.72 -12.59 -10.00
N GLU A 225 -40.84 -12.14 -9.39
CA GLU A 225 -41.07 -12.29 -7.94
C GLU A 225 -41.03 -13.75 -7.45
N ASP A 226 -41.59 -14.69 -8.22
CA ASP A 226 -41.57 -16.12 -7.83
C ASP A 226 -40.14 -16.69 -7.85
N GLU A 227 -39.36 -16.38 -8.90
CA GLU A 227 -37.97 -16.83 -9.02
C GLU A 227 -37.06 -16.17 -7.98
N LYS A 228 -37.28 -14.88 -7.72
CA LYS A 228 -36.60 -14.10 -6.70
C LYS A 228 -36.79 -14.68 -5.31
N ILE A 229 -38.01 -15.08 -4.93
CA ILE A 229 -38.28 -15.68 -3.62
C ILE A 229 -37.51 -16.99 -3.47
N GLU A 230 -37.52 -17.84 -4.50
CA GLU A 230 -36.82 -19.12 -4.49
C GLU A 230 -35.30 -18.94 -4.37
N LEU A 231 -34.71 -18.10 -5.22
CA LEU A 231 -33.28 -17.81 -5.24
C LEU A 231 -32.81 -17.13 -3.94
N LEU A 232 -33.60 -16.20 -3.41
CA LEU A 232 -33.26 -15.50 -2.17
C LEU A 232 -33.28 -16.45 -0.97
N ASN A 233 -34.23 -17.39 -0.93
CA ASN A 233 -34.33 -18.36 0.16
C ASN A 233 -33.15 -19.35 0.13
N SER A 234 -32.78 -19.86 -1.03
CA SER A 234 -31.61 -20.74 -1.16
C SER A 234 -30.32 -19.99 -0.79
N TYR A 235 -30.14 -18.79 -1.32
CA TYR A 235 -28.99 -17.93 -1.03
C TYR A 235 -28.86 -17.62 0.48
N LYS A 236 -29.95 -17.19 1.13
CA LYS A 236 -29.96 -16.91 2.57
C LYS A 236 -29.62 -18.14 3.40
N LYS A 237 -30.16 -19.30 3.04
CA LYS A 237 -29.90 -20.56 3.76
C LYS A 237 -28.41 -20.88 3.73
N GLU A 238 -27.79 -20.84 2.56
CA GLU A 238 -26.36 -21.09 2.40
C GLU A 238 -25.51 -20.06 3.16
N LEU A 239 -25.96 -18.80 3.20
CA LEU A 239 -25.22 -17.71 3.84
C LEU A 239 -25.20 -17.89 5.36
N VAL A 240 -26.35 -18.26 5.93
CA VAL A 240 -26.45 -18.63 7.34
C VAL A 240 -25.59 -19.86 7.63
N GLU A 241 -25.72 -20.93 6.84
CA GLU A 241 -24.96 -22.17 7.05
C GLU A 241 -23.44 -21.93 7.05
N PHE A 242 -22.95 -21.07 6.15
CA PHE A 242 -21.53 -20.70 6.12
C PHE A 242 -21.11 -19.88 7.34
N TYR A 243 -21.83 -18.78 7.64
CA TYR A 243 -21.42 -17.84 8.69
C TYR A 243 -21.69 -18.32 10.11
N GLU A 244 -22.54 -19.33 10.32
CA GLU A 244 -22.74 -19.96 11.63
C GLU A 244 -21.45 -20.58 12.19
N ASN A 245 -20.58 -21.09 11.32
CA ASN A 245 -19.34 -21.77 11.70
C ASN A 245 -18.06 -21.03 11.25
N TYR A 246 -18.21 -19.86 10.63
CA TYR A 246 -17.09 -19.09 10.12
C TYR A 246 -16.37 -18.36 11.25
N ASP A 247 -15.09 -18.66 11.43
CA ASP A 247 -14.21 -17.96 12.35
C ASP A 247 -13.20 -17.11 11.57
N CYS A 248 -13.39 -15.80 11.63
CA CYS A 248 -12.54 -14.81 10.96
C CYS A 248 -11.13 -14.68 11.58
N SER A 249 -10.87 -15.30 12.73
CA SER A 249 -9.57 -15.24 13.41
C SER A 249 -8.57 -16.30 12.93
N GLN A 250 -9.01 -17.25 12.09
CA GLN A 250 -8.19 -18.36 11.64
C GLN A 250 -7.14 -17.91 10.60
N GLU A 251 -5.85 -18.16 10.87
CA GLU A 251 -4.76 -17.82 9.93
C GLU A 251 -4.91 -18.53 8.58
N ASP A 252 -5.53 -19.70 8.54
CA ASP A 252 -5.73 -20.46 7.31
C ASP A 252 -6.75 -19.81 6.38
N ASP A 253 -7.73 -19.08 6.92
CA ASP A 253 -8.67 -18.29 6.13
C ASP A 253 -7.96 -17.14 5.41
N ILE A 254 -7.08 -16.43 6.12
CA ILE A 254 -6.24 -15.37 5.54
C ILE A 254 -5.37 -15.93 4.41
N LYS A 255 -4.75 -17.11 4.60
CA LYS A 255 -3.95 -17.77 3.56
C LYS A 255 -4.79 -18.15 2.34
N LEU A 256 -5.98 -18.69 2.56
CA LEU A 256 -6.93 -19.03 1.50
C LEU A 256 -7.29 -17.80 0.68
N ILE A 257 -7.69 -16.70 1.34
CA ILE A 257 -8.00 -15.44 0.67
C ILE A 257 -6.80 -14.98 -0.15
N ILE A 258 -5.61 -14.90 0.45
CA ILE A 258 -4.38 -14.45 -0.23
C ILE A 258 -4.09 -15.32 -1.47
N ASN A 259 -4.17 -16.64 -1.36
CA ASN A 259 -3.89 -17.57 -2.46
C ASN A 259 -4.83 -17.35 -3.65
N LEU A 260 -6.12 -17.13 -3.38
CA LEU A 260 -7.11 -16.86 -4.43
C LEU A 260 -6.86 -15.51 -5.12
N VAL A 261 -6.67 -14.45 -4.33
CA VAL A 261 -6.47 -13.10 -4.89
C VAL A 261 -5.07 -12.87 -5.45
N ILE A 262 -4.14 -13.84 -5.37
CA ILE A 262 -2.89 -13.80 -6.15
C ILE A 262 -3.22 -13.75 -7.64
N ASP A 263 -4.27 -14.47 -8.08
CA ASP A 263 -4.74 -14.36 -9.45
C ASP A 263 -5.39 -12.99 -9.68
N LYS A 264 -4.83 -12.25 -10.63
CA LYS A 264 -5.24 -10.89 -10.99
C LYS A 264 -6.69 -10.79 -11.49
N ASN A 265 -7.32 -11.91 -11.85
CA ASN A 265 -8.67 -11.95 -12.41
C ASN A 265 -9.74 -12.14 -11.33
N VAL A 266 -9.38 -12.66 -10.15
CA VAL A 266 -10.32 -12.90 -9.05
C VAL A 266 -10.82 -11.59 -8.47
N PHE A 267 -9.95 -10.64 -8.21
CA PHE A 267 -10.34 -9.36 -7.60
C PHE A 267 -11.32 -8.55 -8.48
N PRO A 268 -11.10 -8.39 -9.80
CA PRO A 268 -12.09 -7.84 -10.71
C PRO A 268 -13.43 -8.60 -10.75
N LEU A 269 -13.40 -9.93 -10.66
CA LEU A 269 -14.61 -10.76 -10.61
C LEU A 269 -15.42 -10.46 -9.34
N ILE A 270 -14.78 -10.49 -8.16
CA ILE A 270 -15.44 -10.18 -6.89
C ILE A 270 -16.05 -8.78 -6.93
N LYS A 271 -15.32 -7.80 -7.48
CA LYS A 271 -15.81 -6.43 -7.65
C LYS A 271 -17.05 -6.37 -8.57
N ALA A 272 -17.06 -7.10 -9.67
CA ALA A 272 -18.23 -7.16 -10.53
C ALA A 272 -19.43 -7.80 -9.82
N LEU A 273 -19.21 -8.87 -9.04
CA LEU A 273 -20.24 -9.57 -8.29
C LEU A 273 -20.78 -8.78 -7.08
N ARG A 274 -20.07 -7.75 -6.61
CA ARG A 274 -20.60 -6.81 -5.60
C ARG A 274 -21.73 -5.93 -6.16
N GLU A 275 -21.68 -5.65 -7.45
CA GLU A 275 -22.61 -4.73 -8.12
C GLU A 275 -23.76 -5.48 -8.81
N ASP A 276 -23.49 -6.64 -9.42
CA ASP A 276 -24.48 -7.36 -10.22
C ASP A 276 -24.24 -8.87 -10.25
N VAL A 277 -25.27 -9.63 -10.60
CA VAL A 277 -25.18 -11.08 -10.82
C VAL A 277 -24.59 -11.36 -12.19
N LEU A 278 -23.83 -12.45 -12.32
CA LEU A 278 -23.21 -12.84 -13.58
C LEU A 278 -23.72 -14.21 -14.03
N SER A 279 -23.74 -14.48 -15.33
CA SER A 279 -23.92 -15.86 -15.80
C SER A 279 -22.64 -16.66 -15.62
N VAL A 280 -22.75 -18.00 -15.55
CA VAL A 280 -21.60 -18.92 -15.48
C VAL A 280 -20.56 -18.59 -16.58
N ASN A 281 -21.03 -18.42 -17.83
CA ASN A 281 -20.16 -18.10 -18.96
C ASN A 281 -19.42 -16.76 -18.79
N ARG A 282 -20.09 -15.72 -18.29
CA ARG A 282 -19.46 -14.42 -18.07
C ARG A 282 -18.44 -14.48 -16.93
N CYS A 283 -18.75 -15.22 -15.86
CA CYS A 283 -17.84 -15.47 -14.76
C CYS A 283 -16.56 -16.19 -15.24
N LEU A 284 -16.70 -17.29 -15.99
CA LEU A 284 -15.57 -18.03 -16.57
C LEU A 284 -14.73 -17.16 -17.51
N ASN A 285 -15.37 -16.36 -18.37
CA ASN A 285 -14.64 -15.43 -19.23
C ASN A 285 -13.80 -14.42 -18.45
N MET A 286 -14.32 -13.89 -17.33
CA MET A 286 -13.56 -13.00 -16.45
C MET A 286 -12.36 -13.70 -15.82
N LEU A 287 -12.47 -14.99 -15.53
CA LEU A 287 -11.40 -15.85 -15.04
C LEU A 287 -10.50 -16.42 -16.15
N ASN A 288 -10.54 -15.85 -17.37
CA ASN A 288 -9.81 -16.35 -18.55
C ASN A 288 -10.05 -17.84 -18.85
N ASN A 289 -11.29 -18.31 -18.67
CA ASN A 289 -11.73 -19.70 -18.84
C ASN A 289 -11.00 -20.70 -17.94
N ASN A 290 -10.55 -20.27 -16.76
CA ASN A 290 -9.99 -21.15 -15.76
C ASN A 290 -11.11 -21.81 -14.93
N GLU A 291 -11.60 -22.97 -15.39
CA GLU A 291 -12.62 -23.75 -14.70
C GLU A 291 -12.16 -24.25 -13.32
N GLY A 292 -10.87 -24.55 -13.15
CA GLY A 292 -10.31 -24.98 -11.86
C GLY A 292 -10.47 -23.89 -10.79
N LEU A 293 -10.12 -22.65 -11.14
CA LEU A 293 -10.28 -21.50 -10.25
C LEU A 293 -11.76 -21.17 -9.98
N PHE A 294 -12.63 -21.35 -10.97
CA PHE A 294 -14.07 -21.20 -10.77
C PHE A 294 -14.62 -22.21 -9.75
N ASN A 295 -14.25 -23.50 -9.89
CA ASN A 295 -14.64 -24.54 -8.96
C ASN A 295 -14.06 -24.29 -7.55
N GLU A 296 -12.81 -23.82 -7.46
CA GLU A 296 -12.19 -23.46 -6.18
C GLU A 296 -12.98 -22.33 -5.47
N LEU A 297 -13.45 -21.32 -6.21
CA LEU A 297 -14.28 -20.25 -5.65
C LEU A 297 -15.65 -20.74 -5.17
N LEU A 298 -16.25 -21.72 -5.84
CA LEU A 298 -17.50 -22.38 -5.42
C LEU A 298 -17.30 -23.24 -4.18
N GLU A 299 -16.31 -24.13 -4.21
CA GLU A 299 -16.00 -25.06 -3.11
C GLU A 299 -15.68 -24.30 -1.81
N ASN A 300 -14.96 -23.18 -1.92
CA ASN A 300 -14.63 -22.33 -0.78
C ASN A 300 -15.70 -21.28 -0.43
N ARG A 301 -16.87 -21.33 -1.11
CA ARG A 301 -18.04 -20.46 -0.87
C ARG A 301 -17.73 -18.96 -0.99
N PHE A 302 -16.87 -18.57 -1.94
CA PHE A 302 -16.72 -17.16 -2.36
C PHE A 302 -17.85 -16.73 -3.29
N ILE A 303 -18.27 -17.65 -4.14
CA ILE A 303 -19.39 -17.47 -5.06
C ILE A 303 -20.43 -18.58 -4.84
N PHE A 304 -21.67 -18.31 -5.26
CA PHE A 304 -22.78 -19.22 -5.18
C PHE A 304 -23.44 -19.32 -6.57
N GLU A 305 -23.63 -20.54 -7.07
CA GLU A 305 -24.33 -20.78 -8.33
C GLU A 305 -25.77 -21.24 -8.07
N ALA A 306 -26.73 -20.57 -8.71
CA ALA A 306 -28.11 -21.04 -8.79
C ALA A 306 -28.74 -20.68 -10.13
N LYS A 307 -29.40 -21.66 -10.77
CA LYS A 307 -30.11 -21.50 -12.05
C LYS A 307 -29.25 -20.88 -13.17
N GLY A 308 -27.94 -21.16 -13.18
CA GLY A 308 -26.99 -20.59 -14.16
C GLY A 308 -26.53 -19.15 -13.90
N TYR A 309 -26.94 -18.59 -12.76
CA TYR A 309 -26.47 -17.31 -12.25
C TYR A 309 -25.47 -17.51 -11.11
N ILE A 310 -24.51 -16.60 -11.04
CA ILE A 310 -23.44 -16.53 -10.05
C ILE A 310 -23.67 -15.31 -9.20
N PHE A 311 -23.72 -15.54 -7.89
CA PHE A 311 -23.90 -14.53 -6.86
C PHE A 311 -22.62 -14.44 -6.03
N LEU A 312 -22.28 -13.24 -5.56
CA LEU A 312 -21.27 -13.11 -4.51
C LEU A 312 -21.80 -13.76 -3.24
N MET A 313 -21.05 -14.69 -2.67
CA MET A 313 -21.45 -15.37 -1.45
C MET A 313 -20.74 -14.79 -0.23
N THR A 314 -19.42 -14.63 -0.34
CA THR A 314 -18.60 -14.00 0.68
C THR A 314 -17.72 -12.97 0.02
N ASP A 315 -17.79 -11.74 0.54
CA ASP A 315 -17.03 -10.61 0.05
C ASP A 315 -15.70 -10.54 0.81
N ILE A 316 -14.62 -10.22 0.09
CA ILE A 316 -13.30 -10.01 0.69
C ILE A 316 -13.20 -8.54 1.07
N ARG A 317 -13.04 -8.26 2.36
CA ARG A 317 -12.96 -6.88 2.87
C ARG A 317 -11.74 -6.65 3.72
N TYR A 318 -11.29 -5.40 3.70
CA TYR A 318 -10.18 -4.94 4.53
C TYR A 318 -10.74 -4.12 5.67
N ILE A 319 -10.29 -4.42 6.89
CA ILE A 319 -10.74 -3.73 8.09
C ILE A 319 -9.54 -3.08 8.74
N LYS A 320 -9.54 -1.75 8.84
CA LYS A 320 -8.59 -1.01 9.67
C LYS A 320 -9.25 -0.74 11.01
N TYR A 321 -8.64 -1.14 12.12
CA TYR A 321 -9.26 -1.04 13.44
C TYR A 321 -8.28 -0.62 14.52
N LEU A 322 -8.79 -0.04 15.61
CA LEU A 322 -7.95 0.37 16.73
C LEU A 322 -7.44 -0.89 17.49
N PRO A 323 -6.13 -1.07 17.68
CA PRO A 323 -5.57 -2.30 18.22
C PRO A 323 -5.64 -2.35 19.75
N TYR A 324 -6.83 -2.43 20.34
CA TYR A 324 -6.99 -2.47 21.81
C TYR A 324 -6.23 -3.63 22.47
N TYR A 325 -6.11 -4.77 21.78
CA TYR A 325 -5.37 -5.94 22.25
C TYR A 325 -3.88 -5.65 22.52
N ILE A 326 -3.32 -4.56 21.99
CA ILE A 326 -1.91 -4.20 22.22
C ILE A 326 -1.65 -3.80 23.66
N VAL A 327 -2.65 -3.33 24.40
CA VAL A 327 -2.47 -2.88 25.80
C VAL A 327 -1.91 -4.01 26.68
N GLU A 328 -2.45 -5.22 26.56
CA GLU A 328 -1.97 -6.39 27.30
C GLU A 328 -0.55 -6.79 26.88
N ARG A 329 -0.24 -6.68 25.58
CA ARG A 329 1.09 -7.00 25.04
C ARG A 329 2.14 -5.97 25.49
N LEU A 330 1.78 -4.70 25.54
CA LEU A 330 2.63 -3.62 26.05
C LEU A 330 2.95 -3.82 27.51
N ASP A 331 1.95 -4.13 28.34
CA ASP A 331 2.16 -4.41 29.77
C ASP A 331 3.13 -5.58 29.98
N SER A 332 2.91 -6.67 29.25
CA SER A 332 3.78 -7.85 29.28
C SER A 332 5.23 -7.52 28.85
N ARG A 333 5.41 -6.76 27.75
CA ARG A 333 6.75 -6.36 27.28
C ARG A 333 7.45 -5.40 28.22
N TYR A 334 6.72 -4.47 28.84
CA TYR A 334 7.27 -3.55 29.82
C TYR A 334 7.76 -4.29 31.06
N LYS A 335 6.95 -5.21 31.61
CA LYS A 335 7.33 -6.07 32.75
C LYS A 335 8.57 -6.94 32.46
N GLN A 336 8.75 -7.34 31.20
CA GLN A 336 9.92 -8.10 30.74
C GLN A 336 11.15 -7.22 30.44
N GLY A 337 11.06 -5.89 30.58
CA GLY A 337 12.14 -4.95 30.26
C GLY A 337 12.45 -4.84 28.76
N LYS A 338 11.52 -5.28 27.88
CA LYS A 338 11.68 -5.23 26.42
C LYS A 338 11.35 -3.86 25.81
N ILE A 339 10.68 -3.01 26.57
CA ILE A 339 10.37 -1.61 26.21
C ILE A 339 10.55 -0.74 27.46
N SER A 340 10.90 0.52 27.24
CA SER A 340 11.02 1.53 28.28
C SER A 340 9.66 2.04 28.77
N ILE A 341 9.66 2.72 29.91
CA ILE A 341 8.45 3.37 30.44
C ILE A 341 7.92 4.46 29.49
N ASN A 342 8.82 5.19 28.83
CA ASN A 342 8.44 6.24 27.87
C ASN A 342 7.77 5.63 26.64
N GLU A 343 8.33 4.54 26.11
CA GLU A 343 7.75 3.76 25.03
C GLU A 343 6.35 3.24 25.37
N PHE A 344 6.21 2.66 26.56
CA PHE A 344 4.95 2.16 27.09
C PHE A 344 3.89 3.27 27.22
N LEU A 345 4.20 4.34 27.96
CA LEU A 345 3.24 5.42 28.22
C LEU A 345 2.84 6.15 26.94
N VAL A 346 3.80 6.45 26.05
CA VAL A 346 3.51 7.14 24.80
C VAL A 346 2.60 6.30 23.91
N HIS A 347 2.82 4.98 23.82
CA HIS A 347 1.93 4.12 23.02
C HIS A 347 0.51 4.09 23.61
N LEU A 348 0.37 4.00 24.93
CA LEU A 348 -0.94 4.07 25.57
C LEU A 348 -1.65 5.40 25.33
N THR A 349 -0.94 6.52 25.45
CA THR A 349 -1.49 7.85 25.15
C THR A 349 -1.98 7.92 23.70
N ILE A 350 -1.19 7.43 22.75
CA ILE A 350 -1.57 7.41 21.33
C ILE A 350 -2.87 6.62 21.09
N ILE A 351 -3.04 5.45 21.71
CA ILE A 351 -4.26 4.65 21.58
C ILE A 351 -5.45 5.37 22.22
N SER A 352 -5.26 5.97 23.40
CA SER A 352 -6.28 6.73 24.11
C SER A 352 -6.75 7.97 23.34
N ASP A 353 -5.82 8.76 22.79
CA ASP A 353 -6.14 9.96 22.01
C ASP A 353 -6.95 9.60 20.77
N ARG A 354 -6.53 8.55 20.06
CA ARG A 354 -7.24 8.01 18.88
C ARG A 354 -8.64 7.51 19.20
N GLN A 355 -8.85 6.94 20.38
CA GLN A 355 -10.18 6.54 20.84
C GLN A 355 -11.09 7.76 21.04
N GLN A 356 -10.56 8.86 21.58
CA GLN A 356 -11.33 10.09 21.78
C GLN A 356 -11.68 10.79 20.47
N GLU A 357 -10.83 10.68 19.45
CA GLU A 357 -11.08 11.21 18.10
C GLU A 357 -12.17 10.42 17.35
N LYS A 358 -12.20 9.08 17.50
CA LYS A 358 -13.08 8.18 16.74
C LYS A 358 -14.43 7.88 17.42
N GLN A 359 -15.08 8.87 18.04
CA GLN A 359 -16.22 8.72 18.97
C GLN A 359 -17.36 7.74 18.59
N ASN A 360 -17.51 7.31 17.32
CA ASN A 360 -18.55 6.37 16.88
C ASN A 360 -18.11 5.17 16.02
N GLU A 361 -16.89 5.11 15.48
CA GLU A 361 -16.46 4.01 14.59
C GLU A 361 -15.04 3.52 14.92
N HIS A 362 -14.94 2.40 15.62
CA HIS A 362 -13.67 1.78 16.01
C HIS A 362 -12.96 1.06 14.86
N TYR A 363 -13.61 0.94 13.71
CA TYR A 363 -13.10 0.29 12.51
C TYR A 363 -13.55 1.00 11.24
N GLU A 364 -12.72 0.96 10.21
CA GLU A 364 -13.01 1.40 8.84
C GLU A 364 -13.08 0.16 7.97
N LEU A 365 -14.23 -0.07 7.33
CA LEU A 365 -14.40 -1.10 6.33
C LEU A 365 -14.04 -0.52 4.96
N ILE A 366 -13.13 -1.19 4.26
CA ILE A 366 -12.63 -0.81 2.95
C ILE A 366 -13.01 -1.92 1.97
#